data_AF-A0A7W7ZEH8-F1
#
_entry.id   AF-A0A7W7ZEH8-F1
#
_cell.length_a   1.000
_cell.length_b   1.000
_cell.length_c   1.000
_cell.angle_alpha   90.00
_cell.angle_beta   90.00
_cell.angle_gamma   90.00
#
_symmetry.space_group_name_H-M   'P 1'
#
loop_
_entity.id
_entity.type
_entity.pdbx_description
1 polymer ?
#
loop_
_entity_poly.entity_id
_entity_poly.type
_entity_poly.pdbx_seq_one_letter_code
_entity_poly.pdbx_strand_id
1 'polypeptide(L)'
;MEITVQLPDDLMLQPNAERTALEALAIESYRSGALSHFQLSKLLGLSRFETDGFLKKHEVEEFAYGVDDLACDLMSISAMPPFQRKSS
;
A
#
# COMPACT_ATOMS: atom_id res chain seq x y z
N MET A 1 -17.10 -3.76 18.87
CA MET A 1 -18.02 -3.86 17.73
C MET A 1 -17.70 -5.15 17.00
N GLU A 2 -18.72 -5.93 16.63
CA GLU A 2 -18.61 -7.18 15.88
C GLU A 2 -19.26 -6.94 14.51
N ILE A 3 -18.54 -7.25 13.43
CA ILE A 3 -19.05 -7.15 12.05
C ILE A 3 -19.08 -8.58 11.51
N THR A 4 -20.27 -9.12 11.29
CA THR A 4 -20.47 -10.46 10.74
C THR A 4 -20.63 -10.35 9.22
N VAL A 5 -19.67 -10.88 8.47
CA VAL A 5 -19.74 -10.93 7.00
C VAL A 5 -20.13 -12.34 6.59
N GLN A 6 -21.31 -12.51 6.00
CA GLN A 6 -21.76 -13.80 5.48
C GLN A 6 -21.14 -13.99 4.09
N LEU A 7 -20.16 -14.88 3.98
CA LEU A 7 -19.62 -15.30 2.69
C LEU A 7 -20.54 -16.37 2.08
N PRO A 8 -20.89 -16.28 0.79
CA PRO A 8 -21.59 -17.36 0.11
C PRO A 8 -20.72 -18.63 0.05
N ASP A 9 -21.34 -19.81 0.25
CA ASP A 9 -20.67 -21.12 0.28
C ASP A 9 -19.78 -21.41 -0.94
N ASP A 10 -20.13 -20.85 -2.11
CA ASP A 10 -19.34 -20.97 -3.35
C ASP A 10 -17.91 -20.42 -3.20
N LEU A 11 -17.70 -19.44 -2.32
CA LEU A 11 -16.36 -18.89 -2.02
C LEU A 11 -15.62 -19.69 -0.95
N MET A 12 -16.32 -20.52 -0.17
CA MET A 12 -15.73 -21.37 0.87
C MET A 12 -14.98 -22.59 0.31
N LEU A 13 -15.03 -22.79 -1.01
CA LEU A 13 -14.29 -23.86 -1.69
C LEU A 13 -12.76 -23.68 -1.62
N GLN A 14 -12.29 -22.46 -1.29
CA GLN A 14 -10.88 -22.17 -1.14
C GLN A 14 -10.43 -22.29 0.32
N PRO A 15 -9.31 -23.00 0.61
CA PRO A 15 -8.73 -22.98 1.94
C PRO A 15 -8.40 -21.54 2.34
N ASN A 16 -8.84 -21.11 3.52
CA ASN A 16 -8.69 -19.75 4.05
C ASN A 16 -9.49 -18.64 3.33
N ALA A 17 -10.63 -18.97 2.70
CA ALA A 17 -11.52 -17.99 2.07
C ALA A 17 -11.89 -16.80 2.97
N GLU A 18 -12.09 -17.04 4.27
CA GLU A 18 -12.35 -15.99 5.27
C GLU A 18 -11.19 -14.99 5.35
N ARG A 19 -9.95 -15.49 5.34
CA ARG A 19 -8.75 -14.66 5.40
C ARG A 19 -8.61 -13.86 4.12
N THR A 20 -8.80 -14.50 2.96
CA THR A 20 -8.73 -13.83 1.66
C THR A 20 -9.78 -12.74 1.50
N ALA A 21 -11.02 -12.97 1.94
CA ALA A 21 -12.06 -11.95 1.90
C ALA A 21 -11.76 -10.78 2.84
N LEU A 22 -11.24 -11.07 4.03
CA LEU A 22 -10.81 -10.04 4.97
C LEU A 22 -9.64 -9.22 4.41
N GLU A 23 -8.66 -9.87 3.78
CA GLU A 23 -7.53 -9.22 3.08
C GLU A 23 -8.01 -8.32 1.94
N ALA A 24 -8.93 -8.80 1.09
CA ALA A 24 -9.50 -8.01 -0.01
C ALA A 24 -10.29 -6.79 0.51
N LEU A 25 -11.09 -6.98 1.55
CA LEU A 25 -11.84 -5.88 2.19
C LEU A 25 -10.90 -4.85 2.82
N ALA A 26 -9.83 -5.33 3.47
CA ALA A 26 -8.82 -4.49 4.09
C ALA A 26 -8.10 -3.61 3.06
N ILE A 27 -7.73 -4.19 1.91
CA ILE A 27 -7.12 -3.49 0.78
C ILE A 27 -8.04 -2.42 0.22
N GLU A 28 -9.30 -2.75 -0.10
CA GLU A 28 -10.22 -1.77 -0.69
C GLU A 28 -10.57 -0.65 0.30
N SER A 29 -10.66 -0.97 1.59
CA SER A 29 -10.88 0.02 2.64
C SER A 29 -9.68 0.95 2.83
N TYR A 30 -8.45 0.44 2.66
CA TYR A 30 -7.25 1.28 2.64
C TYR A 30 -7.19 2.14 1.37
N ARG A 31 -7.45 1.56 0.20
CA ARG A 31 -7.45 2.26 -1.10
C ARG A 31 -8.50 3.37 -1.19
N SER A 32 -9.66 3.17 -0.59
CA SER A 32 -10.72 4.19 -0.48
C SER A 32 -10.45 5.25 0.58
N GLY A 33 -9.36 5.14 1.36
CA GLY A 33 -9.03 6.04 2.47
C GLY A 33 -9.92 5.86 3.71
N ALA A 34 -10.77 4.83 3.75
CA ALA A 34 -11.64 4.53 4.87
C ALA A 34 -10.87 3.96 6.08
N LEU A 35 -9.75 3.26 5.83
CA LEU A 35 -8.83 2.78 6.86
C LEU A 35 -7.46 3.43 6.70
N SER A 36 -6.91 3.93 7.82
CA SER A 36 -5.50 4.30 7.91
C SER A 36 -4.60 3.07 8.01
N HIS A 37 -3.31 3.23 7.67
CA HIS A 37 -2.32 2.15 7.76
C HIS A 37 -2.27 1.50 9.16
N PHE A 38 -2.46 2.27 10.23
CA PHE A 38 -2.50 1.73 11.59
C PHE A 38 -3.76 0.88 11.83
N GLN A 39 -4.92 1.33 11.36
CA GLN A 39 -6.16 0.54 11.48
C GLN A 39 -6.09 -0.73 10.63
N LEU A 40 -5.48 -0.65 9.45
CA LEU A 40 -5.21 -1.81 8.59
C LEU A 40 -4.34 -2.85 9.31
N SER A 41 -3.23 -2.41 9.93
CA SER A 41 -2.34 -3.31 10.69
C SER A 41 -3.06 -4.00 11.86
N LYS A 42 -3.93 -3.27 12.56
CA LYS A 42 -4.79 -3.80 13.63
C LYS A 42 -5.82 -4.82 13.12
N LEU A 43 -6.42 -4.55 11.95
CA LEU A 43 -7.43 -5.42 11.34
C LEU A 43 -6.83 -6.74 10.84
N LEU A 44 -5.65 -6.68 10.23
CA LEU A 44 -4.95 -7.86 9.72
C LEU A 44 -4.15 -8.60 10.81
N GLY A 45 -3.95 -7.97 11.98
CA GLY A 45 -3.12 -8.51 13.06
C GLY A 45 -1.63 -8.54 12.70
N LEU A 46 -1.20 -7.65 11.79
CA LEU A 46 0.15 -7.58 11.26
C LEU A 46 0.95 -6.45 11.93
N SER A 47 2.27 -6.60 11.99
CA SER A 47 3.17 -5.49 12.30
C SER A 47 3.09 -4.39 11.24
N ARG A 48 3.54 -3.18 11.58
CA ARG A 48 3.66 -2.07 10.61
C ARG A 48 4.46 -2.48 9.36
N PHE A 49 5.58 -3.20 9.55
CA PHE A 49 6.43 -3.65 8.43
C PHE A 49 5.77 -4.76 7.59
N GLU A 50 5.03 -5.66 8.24
CA GLU A 50 4.30 -6.71 7.55
C GLU A 50 3.12 -6.14 6.77
N THR A 51 2.49 -5.10 7.30
CA THR A 51 1.40 -4.37 6.62
C THR A 51 1.92 -3.64 5.38
N ASP A 52 3.09 -3.00 5.47
CA ASP A 52 3.76 -2.38 4.31
C ASP A 52 4.09 -3.42 3.23
N GLY A 53 4.64 -4.57 3.64
CA GLY A 53 4.92 -5.69 2.73
C GLY A 53 3.65 -6.30 2.11
N PHE A 54 2.56 -6.35 2.86
CA PHE A 54 1.25 -6.80 2.39
C PHE A 54 0.67 -5.84 1.34
N LEU A 55 0.67 -4.54 1.61
CA LEU A 55 0.22 -3.51 0.67
C LEU A 55 1.02 -3.54 -0.64
N LYS A 56 2.35 -3.66 -0.56
CA LYS A 56 3.24 -3.82 -1.72
C LYS A 56 2.94 -5.07 -2.54
N LYS A 57 2.70 -6.22 -1.89
CA LYS A 57 2.34 -7.47 -2.58
C LYS A 57 1.02 -7.39 -3.34
N HIS A 58 0.11 -6.54 -2.89
CA HIS A 58 -1.19 -6.34 -3.50
C HIS A 58 -1.24 -5.10 -4.42
N GLU A 59 -0.09 -4.55 -4.78
CA GLU A 59 0.05 -3.39 -5.69
C GLU A 59 -0.67 -2.13 -5.17
N VAL A 60 -0.91 -2.05 -3.86
CA VAL A 60 -1.51 -0.89 -3.19
C VAL A 60 -0.38 0.02 -2.71
N GLU A 61 0.32 0.62 -3.66
CA GLU A 61 1.41 1.54 -3.35
C GLU A 61 0.86 2.96 -3.22
N GLU A 62 0.55 3.36 -1.97
CA GLU A 62 0.16 4.74 -1.62
C GLU A 62 1.24 5.78 -2.02
N PHE A 63 2.47 5.32 -2.30
CA PHE A 63 3.63 6.13 -2.71
C PHE A 63 4.50 5.41 -3.75
N ALA A 64 3.91 4.73 -4.74
CA ALA A 64 4.69 4.20 -5.85
C ALA A 64 5.46 5.35 -6.49
N TYR A 65 6.79 5.27 -6.46
CA TYR A 65 7.66 6.17 -7.19
C TYR A 65 7.34 6.03 -8.68
N GLY A 66 6.50 6.93 -9.17
CA GLY A 66 5.97 6.86 -10.51
C GLY A 66 6.93 7.46 -11.53
N VAL A 67 6.62 7.22 -12.81
CA VAL A 67 7.30 7.90 -13.93
C VAL A 67 7.23 9.42 -13.83
N ASP A 68 6.20 9.95 -13.16
CA ASP A 68 6.02 11.38 -12.89
C ASP A 68 7.01 11.90 -11.83
N ASP A 69 7.25 11.12 -10.77
CA ASP A 69 8.25 11.45 -9.74
C ASP A 69 9.67 11.44 -10.33
N LEU A 70 9.95 10.43 -11.18
CA LEU A 70 11.20 10.38 -11.97
C LEU A 70 11.35 11.61 -12.89
N ALA A 71 10.28 12.04 -13.56
CA ALA A 71 10.31 13.21 -14.42
C ALA A 71 10.58 14.50 -13.62
N CYS A 72 9.98 14.64 -12.44
CA CYS A 72 10.22 15.76 -11.54
C CYS A 72 11.70 15.82 -11.10
N ASP A 73 12.31 14.69 -10.78
CA ASP A 73 13.71 14.64 -10.37
C ASP A 73 14.65 14.99 -11.54
N LEU A 74 14.37 14.49 -12.76
CA LEU A 74 15.11 14.86 -13.96
C LEU A 74 15.02 16.37 -14.27
N MET A 75 13.85 16.98 -14.06
CA MET A 75 13.69 18.43 -14.18
C MET A 75 14.53 19.16 -13.12
N SER A 76 14.53 18.67 -11.88
CA SER A 76 15.32 19.23 -10.79
C SER A 76 16.82 19.19 -11.09
N ILE A 77 17.30 18.05 -11.59
CA ILE A 77 18.70 17.86 -12.02
C ILE A 77 19.05 18.78 -13.19
N SER A 78 18.15 18.91 -14.17
CA SER A 78 18.37 19.80 -15.32
C SER A 78 18.35 21.29 -14.94
N ALA A 79 17.62 21.65 -13.89
CA ALA A 79 17.53 23.02 -13.39
C ALA A 79 18.66 23.38 -12.41
N MET A 80 19.45 22.40 -11.95
CA MET A 80 20.57 22.67 -11.08
C MET A 80 21.68 23.45 -11.81
N PRO A 81 22.21 24.53 -11.21
CA PRO A 81 23.35 25.23 -11.78
C PRO A 81 24.57 24.31 -11.79
N PRO A 82 25.49 24.48 -12.76
CA PRO A 82 26.67 23.63 -12.87
C PRO A 82 27.45 23.65 -11.56
N PHE A 83 27.81 22.47 -11.09
CA PHE A 83 28.58 22.27 -9.86
C PHE A 83 29.90 23.04 -9.94
N GLN A 84 29.96 24.19 -9.25
CA GLN A 84 31.16 25.00 -9.13
C GLN A 84 32.12 24.28 -8.18
N ARG A 85 32.99 23.43 -8.74
CA ARG A 85 34.12 22.87 -7.99
C ARG A 85 34.97 24.06 -7.54
N LYS A 86 34.99 24.35 -6.24
CA LYS A 86 35.93 25.33 -5.67
C LYS A 86 37.34 24.80 -5.89
N SER A 87 38.01 25.31 -6.91
CA SER A 87 39.46 25.17 -7.07
C SER A 87 40.11 25.94 -5.93
N SER A 88 40.69 25.22 -4.97
CA SER A 88 41.66 25.75 -3.99
C SER A 88 43.07 25.56 -4.51
#